data_AF-X0U8D3-F1
#
_entry.id   AF-X0U8D3-F1
#
_cell.length_a   1.000
_cell.length_b   1.000
_cell.length_c   1.000
_cell.angle_alpha   90.00
_cell.angle_beta   90.00
_cell.angle_gamma   90.00
#
_symmetry.space_group_name_H-M   'P 1'
#
loop_
_entity.id
_entity.type
_entity.pdbx_description
1 polymer ?
#
loop_
_entity_poly.entity_id
_entity_poly.type
_entity_poly.pdbx_seq_one_letter_code
_entity_poly.pdbx_strand_id
1 'polypeptide(L)' 'MIVARGAAWLESAGVAVPKKPDGSVNCLIEIAPSFALEKDDIKAKLNQIPEIKPMDKLYLA' A
#
# COMPACT_ATOMS: atom_id res chain seq x y z
N MET A 1 -8.68 -8.26 6.55
CA MET A 1 -7.22 -8.07 6.50
C MET A 1 -6.70 -8.52 5.16
N ILE A 2 -6.41 -7.59 4.25
CA ILE A 2 -5.89 -7.88 2.91
C ILE A 2 -4.63 -7.02 2.71
N VAL A 3 -3.54 -7.44 3.36
CA VAL A 3 -2.23 -6.75 3.28
C VAL A 3 -1.64 -6.87 1.88
N ALA A 4 -1.77 -8.04 1.26
CA ALA A 4 -1.16 -8.34 -0.03
C ALA A 4 -1.77 -7.55 -1.21
N ARG A 5 -3.10 -7.32 -1.24
CA ARG A 5 -3.73 -6.53 -2.32
C ARG A 5 -3.37 -5.06 -2.20
N GLY A 6 -3.42 -4.49 -0.99
CA GLY A 6 -3.07 -3.09 -0.77
C GLY A 6 -1.63 -2.81 -1.18
N ALA A 7 -0.70 -3.68 -0.75
CA ALA A 7 0.68 -3.65 -1.20
C ALA A 7 0.82 -3.74 -2.72
N ALA A 8 0.16 -4.72 -3.36
CA ALA A 8 0.22 -4.88 -4.81
C ALA A 8 -0.31 -3.65 -5.57
N TRP A 9 -1.34 -2.97 -5.05
CA TRP A 9 -1.87 -1.74 -5.64
C TRP A 9 -0.87 -0.60 -5.55
N LEU A 10 -0.29 -0.39 -4.37
CA LEU A 10 0.76 0.60 -4.13
C LEU A 10 1.97 0.35 -5.04
N GLU A 11 2.47 -0.88 -5.10
CA GLU A 11 3.57 -1.26 -5.99
C GLU A 11 3.23 -1.03 -7.47
N SER A 12 2.00 -1.33 -7.89
CA SER A 12 1.55 -1.09 -9.28
C SER A 12 1.48 0.39 -9.66
N ALA A 13 1.38 1.27 -8.65
CA ALA A 13 1.42 2.71 -8.81
C ALA A 13 2.85 3.30 -8.63
N GLY A 14 3.86 2.44 -8.41
CA GLY A 14 5.26 2.85 -8.23
C GLY A 14 5.65 3.19 -6.80
N VAL A 15 4.78 2.94 -5.81
CA VAL A 15 5.10 3.15 -4.39
C VAL A 15 5.95 1.97 -3.88
N ALA A 16 7.07 2.27 -3.24
CA ALA A 16 7.91 1.26 -2.62
C ALA A 16 7.24 0.69 -1.37
N VAL A 17 6.99 -0.62 -1.36
CA VAL A 17 6.47 -1.34 -0.19
C VAL A 17 7.61 -2.16 0.43
N PRO A 18 7.91 -1.97 1.73
CA PRO A 18 8.92 -2.76 2.43
C PRO A 18 8.62 -4.26 2.37
N LYS A 19 9.64 -5.04 2.02
CA LYS A 19 9.59 -6.52 1.99
C LYS A 19 10.54 -7.11 3.01
N LYS A 20 10.21 -8.33 3.46
CA LYS A 20 11.08 -9.17 4.27
C LYS A 20 12.10 -9.87 3.36
N PRO A 21 13.17 -10.45 3.93
CA PRO A 21 14.12 -11.25 3.15
C PRO A 21 13.51 -12.41 2.36
N ASP A 22 12.34 -12.91 2.79
CA ASP A 22 11.58 -13.97 2.11
C ASP A 22 10.68 -13.46 0.96
N GLY A 23 10.70 -12.15 0.68
CA GLY A 23 9.89 -11.51 -0.35
C GLY A 23 8.45 -11.18 0.08
N SER A 24 8.02 -11.56 1.29
CA SER A 24 6.71 -11.19 1.81
C SER A 24 6.67 -9.72 2.23
N VAL A 25 5.46 -9.12 2.22
CA VAL A 25 5.26 -7.73 2.64
C VAL A 25 5.61 -7.58 4.12
N ASN A 26 6.42 -6.58 4.44
CA ASN A 26 6.90 -6.30 5.80
C ASN A 26 6.18 -5.12 6.44
N CYS A 27 4.90 -4.91 6.13
CA CYS A 27 4.07 -3.88 6.74
C CYS A 27 2.61 -4.31 6.64
N LEU A 28 1.72 -3.67 7.40
CA LEU A 28 0.28 -3.83 7.27
C LEU A 28 -0.25 -2.66 6.46
N ILE A 29 -0.90 -2.95 5.34
CA ILE A 29 -1.52 -1.96 4.47
C ILE A 29 -2.99 -2.27 4.37
N GLU A 30 -3.82 -1.28 4.66
CA GLU A 30 -5.26 -1.32 4.45
C GLU A 30 -5.69 -0.07 3.67
N ILE A 31 -6.47 -0.30 2.62
CA ILE A 31 -6.97 0.74 1.73
C ILE A 31 -8.49 0.68 1.80
N ALA A 32 -9.10 1.73 2.34
CA ALA A 32 -10.54 1.84 2.41
C ALA A 32 -11.14 2.13 1.02
N PRO A 33 -12.37 1.68 0.74
CA PRO A 33 -13.08 2.03 -0.50
C PRO A 33 -13.26 3.53 -0.72
N SER A 34 -13.29 4.33 0.35
CA SER A 34 -13.31 5.80 0.28
C SER A 34 -12.01 6.38 -0.30
N PHE A 35 -10.89 5.67 -0.10
CA PHE A 35 -9.60 6.06 -0.64
C PHE A 35 -9.40 5.54 -2.07
N ALA A 36 -9.69 4.28 -2.35
CA ALA A 36 -9.56 3.73 -3.70
C ALA A 36 -10.48 2.53 -3.90
N LEU A 37 -11.15 2.48 -5.04
CA LEU A 37 -11.99 1.37 -5.47
C LEU A 37 -11.21 0.41 -6.37
N GLU A 38 -10.22 0.91 -7.10
CA GLU A 38 -9.32 0.13 -7.94
C GLU A 38 -7.85 0.58 -7.84
N LYS A 39 -6.94 -0.24 -8.39
CA LYS A 39 -5.49 0.03 -8.33
C LYS A 39 -5.09 1.34 -9.02
N ASP A 40 -5.84 1.76 -10.05
CA ASP A 40 -5.50 2.94 -10.84
C ASP A 40 -5.86 4.24 -10.11
N ASP A 41 -6.81 4.20 -9.16
CA ASP A 41 -7.13 5.35 -8.28
C ASP A 41 -5.92 5.79 -7.44
N ILE A 42 -5.02 4.85 -7.11
CA ILE A 42 -3.81 5.11 -6.32
C ILE A 42 -2.89 6.11 -7.03
N LYS A 43 -2.82 6.06 -8.37
CA LYS A 43 -1.96 6.96 -9.16
C LYS A 43 -2.34 8.42 -9.00
N ALA A 44 -3.64 8.70 -8.88
CA ALA A 44 -4.14 10.05 -8.65
C ALA A 44 -3.87 10.56 -7.22
N LYS A 45 -3.56 9.66 -6.28
CA LYS A 45 -3.42 9.95 -4.86
C LYS A 45 -2.01 9.70 -4.32
N LEU A 46 -1.01 9.54 -5.19
CA LEU A 46 0.39 9.31 -4.78
C LEU A 46 0.90 10.33 -3.76
N ASN A 47 0.52 11.60 -3.92
CA ASN A 47 0.91 12.69 -3.00
C ASN A 47 0.29 12.57 -1.59
N GLN A 48 -0.70 11.70 -1.40
CA GLN A 48 -1.38 11.45 -0.13
C GLN A 48 -0.85 10.18 0.56
N ILE A 49 0.05 9.44 -0.09
CA ILE A 49 0.60 8.20 0.43
C ILE A 49 1.91 8.53 1.14
N PRO A 50 2.00 8.32 2.46
CA PRO A 50 3.24 8.57 3.20
C PRO A 50 4.30 7.52 2.84
N GLU A 51 5.56 7.82 3.19
CA GLU A 51 6.63 6.83 3.13
C GLU A 51 6.31 5.63 4.04
N ILE A 52 6.45 4.42 3.51
CA ILE A 52 6.09 3.18 4.21
C ILE A 52 7.36 2.58 4.80
N LYS A 53 7.37 2.39 6.13
CA LYS A 53 8.52 1.80 6.84
C LYS A 53 8.31 0.31 7.13
N PRO A 54 9.38 -0.48 7.32
CA PRO A 54 9.26 -1.84 7.80
C PRO A 54 8.49 -1.90 9.13
N MET A 55 7.65 -2.93 9.28
CA MET A 55 6.73 -3.19 10.39
C MET A 55 5.64 -2.13 10.61
N ASP A 56 5.49 -1.19 9.70
CA ASP A 56 4.52 -0.10 9.83
C ASP A 56 3.07 -0.57 9.59
N LYS A 57 2.11 0.22 10.06
CA LYS A 57 0.68 0.01 9.87
C LYS A 57 0.08 1.23 9.17
N LEU A 58 -0.13 1.10 7.87
CA LEU A 58 -0.70 2.16 7.05
C LEU A 58 -2.18 1.90 6.78
N TYR A 59 -3.00 2.88 7.12
CA TYR A 59 -4.42 2.93 6.79
C TYR A 59 -4.68 4.14 5.90
N LEU A 60 -5.19 3.90 4.68
CA LEU A 60 -5.55 4.94 3.72
C LEU A 60 -7.07 5.02 3.61
N ALA A 61 -7.66 6.18 3.90
CA ALA A 61 -9.10 6.42 3.89
C ALA A 61 -9.52 7.72 3.20
#